data_AF-A0A2Z5K1Q5-F1
#
_entry.id   AF-A0A2Z5K1Q5-F1
#
_cell.length_a   1.000
_cell.length_b   1.000
_cell.length_c   1.000
_cell.angle_alpha   90.00
_cell.angle_beta   90.00
_cell.angle_gamma   90.00
#
_symmetry.space_group_name_H-M   'P 1'
#
loop_
_entity.id
_entity.type
_entity.pdbx_description
1 polymer ?
#
loop_
_entity_poly.entity_id
_entity_poly.type
_entity_poly.pdbx_seq_one_letter_code
_entity_poly.pdbx_strand_id
1 'polypeptide(L)'
;MGYVRVDGRDVHLSPRLMELGNAYLSALRLPALLSPHADALADELDESVSLAVADRDGIRFIHQATRRRAMSLSFRIGDLLPAERTAPGPLFATEWTTADWQRWRERRAADPRDLSFTAVPPRRYGADARYDEDFVRRTEEASANGWAVDDQLIEPGLVAISAPVRSPHAHDESTTGGGDVRAGGRGEGHAGAGRIACVASIVSHTSRHTAHNLRTTLLPRLRSAVTEMEEELRRTPPPEPGPPPSDLALWTGESKLRLGRDFIESLARGLTVLTAFGEGRPELTLTEVARATGLARATARRALITYEHLNLVTTREARTFSLTPRVLSLGYPPLSRTSLPEIAQPHLADLTSRIHESTSLAVLSDSGEEIQCTARVATGRVMSVNITVGTRLPAHATALGRVLLADWADDHPLRNALATVRSQGYALVDEELEEGLRSLAVPIRDRAGRVVAALNTAMHASRRSLRECVTDLLPELTTTATRIESDLHTATRFTHVSLT
;
A
#
# COMPACT_ATOMS: atom_id res chain seq x y z
N MET A 1 7.00 14.28 -11.41
CA MET A 1 6.76 12.96 -10.81
C MET A 1 5.62 12.98 -9.82
N GLY A 2 5.51 13.99 -8.94
CA GLY A 2 4.42 14.05 -7.96
C GLY A 2 4.63 13.14 -6.75
N TYR A 3 5.85 12.67 -6.51
CA TYR A 3 6.22 11.82 -5.38
C TYR A 3 6.38 12.59 -4.06
N VAL A 4 6.64 13.88 -4.17
CA VAL A 4 6.67 14.80 -3.02
C VAL A 4 5.92 16.07 -3.39
N ARG A 5 5.38 16.73 -2.36
CA ARG A 5 4.79 18.07 -2.42
C ARG A 5 5.65 19.00 -1.59
N VAL A 6 5.89 20.20 -2.11
CA VAL A 6 6.60 21.27 -1.40
C VAL A 6 5.57 22.23 -0.85
N ASP A 7 5.65 22.52 0.46
CA ASP A 7 4.80 23.47 1.16
C ASP A 7 5.69 24.48 1.90
N GLY A 8 5.95 25.63 1.26
CA GLY A 8 6.94 26.58 1.74
C GLY A 8 8.34 25.95 1.82
N ARG A 9 8.78 25.64 3.06
CA ARG A 9 10.08 25.01 3.34
C ARG A 9 9.99 23.50 3.59
N ASP A 10 8.78 22.99 3.76
CA ASP A 10 8.54 21.60 4.11
C ASP A 10 8.33 20.75 2.86
N VAL A 11 8.78 19.50 2.94
CA VAL A 11 8.63 18.51 1.87
C VAL A 11 7.86 17.32 2.41
N HIS A 12 6.68 17.10 1.84
CA HIS A 12 5.78 16.02 2.23
C HIS A 12 5.79 14.92 1.17
N LEU A 13 5.73 13.66 1.61
CA LEU A 13 5.45 12.55 0.70
C LEU A 13 4.06 12.71 0.08
N SER A 14 3.90 12.26 -1.16
CA SER A 14 2.65 12.33 -1.90
C SER A 14 2.18 10.93 -2.34
N PRO A 15 0.87 10.65 -2.38
CA PRO A 15 0.33 9.31 -2.67
C PRO A 15 0.88 8.65 -3.93
N ARG A 16 1.19 9.43 -4.98
CA ARG A 16 1.77 8.88 -6.23
C ARG A 16 3.06 8.10 -6.03
N LEU A 17 3.85 8.42 -5.00
CA LEU A 17 5.08 7.68 -4.68
C LEU A 17 4.79 6.19 -4.41
N MET A 18 3.59 5.84 -3.94
CA MET A 18 3.20 4.45 -3.72
C MET A 18 3.22 3.60 -4.99
N GLU A 19 3.20 4.19 -6.19
CA GLU A 19 3.32 3.43 -7.45
C GLU A 19 4.58 2.57 -7.51
N LEU A 20 5.68 3.00 -6.87
CA LEU A 20 6.92 2.23 -6.78
C LEU A 20 6.73 0.95 -5.95
N GLY A 21 6.12 1.08 -4.76
CA GLY A 21 5.80 -0.07 -3.92
C GLY A 21 4.72 -0.97 -4.53
N ASN A 22 3.74 -0.37 -5.21
CA ASN A 22 2.70 -1.10 -5.93
C ASN A 22 3.28 -1.94 -7.07
N ALA A 23 4.36 -1.50 -7.73
CA ALA A 23 5.05 -2.31 -8.73
C ALA A 23 5.60 -3.61 -8.11
N TYR A 24 6.22 -3.52 -6.93
CA TYR A 24 6.68 -4.70 -6.19
C TYR A 24 5.52 -5.60 -5.74
N LEU A 25 4.49 -5.04 -5.11
CA LEU A 25 3.34 -5.81 -4.61
C LEU A 25 2.56 -6.50 -5.75
N SER A 26 2.44 -5.83 -6.91
CA SER A 26 1.81 -6.40 -8.10
C SER A 26 2.65 -7.52 -8.72
N ALA A 27 3.97 -7.34 -8.79
CA ALA A 27 4.90 -8.37 -9.24
C ALA A 27 4.89 -9.59 -8.30
N LEU A 28 4.78 -9.36 -6.99
CA LEU A 28 4.75 -10.41 -5.98
C LEU A 28 3.49 -11.27 -6.04
N ARG A 29 2.34 -10.69 -6.45
CA ARG A 29 1.00 -11.30 -6.53
C ARG A 29 0.38 -11.75 -5.19
N LEU A 30 1.19 -12.09 -4.19
CA LEU A 30 0.72 -12.57 -2.90
C LEU A 30 -0.33 -11.65 -2.24
N PRO A 31 -0.21 -10.31 -2.24
CA PRO A 31 -1.25 -9.46 -1.67
C PRO A 31 -2.60 -9.62 -2.38
N ALA A 32 -2.61 -9.68 -3.72
CA ALA A 32 -3.86 -9.81 -4.49
C ALA A 32 -4.57 -11.14 -4.23
N LEU A 33 -3.81 -12.22 -4.02
CA LEU A 33 -4.35 -13.58 -3.82
C LEU A 33 -4.69 -13.87 -2.36
N LEU A 34 -3.87 -13.40 -1.42
CA LEU A 34 -3.90 -13.88 -0.04
C LEU A 34 -4.49 -12.88 0.95
N SER A 35 -4.57 -11.59 0.61
CA SER A 35 -5.21 -10.59 1.49
C SER A 35 -6.67 -10.93 1.84
N PRO A 36 -7.53 -11.39 0.91
CA PRO A 36 -8.90 -11.78 1.27
C PRO A 36 -8.97 -12.89 2.32
N HIS A 37 -8.08 -13.88 2.26
CA HIS A 37 -7.99 -14.95 3.25
C HIS A 37 -7.51 -14.41 4.61
N ALA A 38 -6.54 -13.50 4.61
CA ALA A 38 -6.03 -12.88 5.83
C ALA A 38 -7.07 -11.96 6.50
N ASP A 39 -7.81 -11.17 5.71
CA ASP A 39 -8.90 -10.32 6.18
C ASP A 39 -10.04 -11.17 6.77
N ALA A 40 -10.47 -12.23 6.08
CA ALA A 40 -11.51 -13.14 6.57
C ALA A 40 -11.10 -13.83 7.89
N LEU A 41 -9.84 -14.25 8.00
CA LEU A 41 -9.31 -14.82 9.23
C LEU A 41 -9.27 -13.80 10.38
N ALA A 42 -8.92 -12.54 10.08
CA ALA A 42 -8.92 -11.48 11.08
C ALA A 42 -10.33 -11.19 11.59
N ASP A 43 -11.33 -11.17 10.70
CA ASP A 43 -12.74 -10.99 11.06
C ASP A 43 -13.31 -12.17 11.85
N GLU A 44 -12.99 -13.40 11.45
CA GLU A 44 -13.43 -14.62 12.14
C GLU A 44 -12.91 -14.68 13.58
N LEU A 45 -11.63 -14.36 13.77
CA LEU A 45 -10.97 -14.48 15.07
C LEU A 45 -11.08 -13.20 15.93
N ASP A 46 -11.47 -12.09 15.32
CA ASP A 46 -11.38 -10.75 15.89
C ASP A 46 -9.98 -10.46 16.48
N GLU A 47 -8.96 -10.91 15.76
CA GLU A 47 -7.53 -10.75 16.07
C GLU A 47 -6.78 -10.19 14.85
N SER A 48 -5.61 -9.59 15.09
CA SER A 48 -4.85 -9.02 13.97
C SER A 48 -4.19 -10.13 13.15
N VAL A 49 -4.33 -10.09 11.83
CA VAL A 49 -3.66 -11.01 10.90
C VAL A 49 -2.72 -10.23 9.98
N SER A 50 -1.57 -10.79 9.67
CA SER A 50 -0.60 -10.16 8.78
C SER A 50 0.13 -11.16 7.90
N LEU A 51 0.57 -10.69 6.75
CA LEU A 51 1.45 -11.43 5.84
C LEU A 51 2.78 -10.69 5.72
N ALA A 52 3.89 -11.41 5.89
CA ALA A 52 5.24 -10.88 5.79
C ALA A 52 6.09 -11.64 4.78
N VAL A 53 7.11 -10.98 4.25
CA VAL A 53 8.16 -11.57 3.39
C VAL A 53 9.53 -11.32 4.01
N ALA A 54 10.51 -12.14 3.65
CA ALA A 54 11.90 -11.91 4.02
C ALA A 54 12.44 -10.65 3.31
N ASP A 55 13.11 -9.78 4.06
CA ASP A 55 13.87 -8.65 3.54
C ASP A 55 15.26 -8.66 4.20
N ARG A 56 16.12 -9.52 3.65
CA ARG A 56 17.48 -9.81 4.16
C ARG A 56 17.47 -10.28 5.60
N ASP A 57 18.03 -9.50 6.52
CA ASP A 57 18.14 -9.75 7.95
C ASP A 57 16.91 -9.26 8.75
N GLY A 58 15.86 -8.84 8.05
CA GLY A 58 14.57 -8.45 8.60
C GLY A 58 13.39 -9.10 7.88
N ILE A 59 12.20 -8.77 8.36
CA ILE A 59 10.93 -9.11 7.71
C ILE A 59 10.19 -7.85 7.33
N ARG A 60 9.46 -7.88 6.22
CA ARG A 60 8.64 -6.75 5.78
C ARG A 60 7.20 -7.17 5.55
N PHE A 61 6.25 -6.39 6.05
CA PHE A 61 4.83 -6.69 5.86
C PHE A 61 4.38 -6.35 4.44
N ILE A 62 3.58 -7.24 3.86
CA ILE A 62 2.93 -7.05 2.55
C ILE A 62 1.39 -6.94 2.68
N HIS A 63 0.84 -7.30 3.83
CA HIS A 63 -0.57 -7.12 4.18
C HIS A 63 -0.73 -7.05 5.71
N GLN A 64 -1.72 -6.27 6.18
CA GLN A 64 -2.06 -6.07 7.59
C GLN A 64 -3.58 -5.89 7.74
N ALA A 65 -4.22 -6.80 8.46
CA ALA A 65 -5.61 -6.74 8.87
C ALA A 65 -5.68 -6.57 10.39
N THR A 66 -5.74 -5.33 10.87
CA THR A 66 -5.71 -5.04 12.31
C THR A 66 -7.10 -5.14 12.94
N ARG A 67 -7.20 -5.86 14.07
CA ARG A 67 -8.39 -5.93 14.94
C ARG A 67 -7.97 -5.74 16.40
N ARG A 68 -8.81 -5.08 17.21
CA ARG A 68 -8.65 -4.90 18.68
C ARG A 68 -7.24 -4.46 19.14
N ARG A 69 -6.68 -3.42 18.50
CA ARG A 69 -5.28 -2.96 18.66
C ARG A 69 -5.04 -1.80 19.63
N ALA A 70 -6.01 -1.40 20.45
CA ALA A 70 -5.87 -0.21 21.31
C ALA A 70 -4.70 -0.27 22.31
N MET A 71 -4.20 -1.47 22.65
CA MET A 71 -3.20 -1.68 23.71
C MET A 71 -1.79 -2.05 23.21
N SER A 72 -1.53 -2.06 21.89
CA SER A 72 -0.21 -2.47 21.36
C SER A 72 0.15 -1.75 20.07
N LEU A 73 1.44 -1.72 19.75
CA LEU A 73 1.96 -1.24 18.46
C LEU A 73 1.24 -1.95 17.31
N SER A 74 0.94 -1.18 16.26
CA SER A 74 0.42 -1.69 15.00
C SER A 74 1.39 -1.35 13.88
N PHE A 75 1.67 -2.32 13.03
CA PHE A 75 2.54 -2.15 11.87
C PHE A 75 1.73 -1.86 10.62
N ARG A 76 2.44 -1.45 9.57
CA ARG A 76 1.88 -1.06 8.26
C ARG A 76 2.47 -1.93 7.18
N ILE A 77 1.81 -1.94 6.03
CA ILE A 77 2.40 -2.51 4.82
C ILE A 77 3.71 -1.77 4.54
N GLY A 78 4.77 -2.53 4.33
CA GLY A 78 6.10 -2.02 4.12
C GLY A 78 6.90 -1.73 5.39
N ASP A 79 6.37 -1.81 6.61
CA ASP A 79 7.22 -1.67 7.82
C ASP A 79 8.22 -2.83 7.87
N LEU A 80 9.48 -2.51 8.21
CA LEU A 80 10.61 -3.44 8.32
C LEU A 80 10.91 -3.71 9.80
N LEU A 81 10.95 -4.98 10.17
CA LEU A 81 11.22 -5.43 11.55
C LEU A 81 12.47 -6.33 11.55
N PRO A 82 13.29 -6.32 12.61
CA PRO A 82 14.44 -7.19 12.72
C PRO A 82 13.97 -8.65 12.89
N ALA A 83 14.51 -9.57 12.09
CA ALA A 83 13.99 -10.94 12.01
C ALA A 83 13.96 -11.62 13.39
N GLU A 84 15.01 -11.45 14.19
CA GLU A 84 15.15 -12.09 15.51
C GLU A 84 14.17 -11.60 16.57
N ARG A 85 13.41 -10.52 16.32
CA ARG A 85 12.38 -10.03 17.25
C ARG A 85 10.96 -10.34 16.80
N THR A 86 10.79 -11.30 15.90
CA THR A 86 9.49 -11.62 15.31
C THR A 86 9.29 -13.12 15.22
N ALA A 87 8.03 -13.56 15.16
CA ALA A 87 7.69 -14.96 14.87
C ALA A 87 8.01 -15.38 13.42
N PRO A 88 7.83 -14.53 12.37
CA PRO A 88 8.23 -14.92 11.02
C PRO A 88 9.73 -15.05 10.78
N GLY A 89 10.56 -14.31 11.53
CA GLY A 89 12.01 -14.30 11.31
C GLY A 89 12.66 -15.68 11.38
N PRO A 90 12.44 -16.48 12.44
CA PRO A 90 12.96 -17.85 12.52
C PRO A 90 12.53 -18.73 11.35
N LEU A 91 11.28 -18.59 10.87
CA LEU A 91 10.78 -19.35 9.71
C LEU A 91 11.56 -19.00 8.44
N PHE A 92 11.78 -17.72 8.14
CA PHE A 92 12.61 -17.32 7.01
C PHE A 92 14.07 -17.74 7.16
N ALA A 93 14.61 -17.69 8.38
CA ALA A 93 15.98 -18.08 8.68
C ALA A 93 16.25 -19.58 8.47
N THR A 94 15.21 -20.41 8.39
CA THR A 94 15.36 -21.83 8.00
C THR A 94 15.86 -22.01 6.57
N GLU A 95 15.65 -21.01 5.70
CA GLU A 95 16.09 -21.01 4.29
C GLU A 95 17.29 -20.08 4.07
N TRP A 96 17.92 -19.57 5.14
CA TRP A 96 19.07 -18.67 5.03
C TRP A 96 20.36 -19.40 4.61
N THR A 97 21.06 -18.81 3.65
CA THR A 97 22.41 -19.23 3.27
C THR A 97 23.45 -18.79 4.30
N THR A 98 24.68 -19.30 4.19
CA THR A 98 25.81 -18.80 5.01
C THR A 98 26.00 -17.29 4.88
N ALA A 99 25.77 -16.74 3.69
CA ALA A 99 25.87 -15.31 3.43
C ALA A 99 24.73 -14.51 4.10
N ASP A 100 23.53 -15.06 4.21
CA ASP A 100 22.42 -14.44 4.96
C ASP A 100 22.75 -14.36 6.45
N TRP A 101 23.21 -15.46 7.03
CA TRP A 101 23.65 -15.51 8.43
C TRP A 101 24.81 -14.55 8.72
N GLN A 102 25.75 -14.41 7.78
CA GLN A 102 26.81 -13.42 7.91
C GLN A 102 26.27 -11.98 7.89
N ARG A 103 25.38 -11.64 6.95
CA ARG A 103 24.74 -10.31 6.90
C ARG A 103 24.01 -9.97 8.19
N TRP A 104 23.26 -10.92 8.73
CA TRP A 104 22.55 -10.74 9.99
C TRP A 104 23.53 -10.46 11.15
N ARG A 105 24.62 -11.21 11.27
CA ARG A 105 25.67 -10.98 12.28
C ARG A 105 26.34 -9.60 12.12
N GLU A 106 26.66 -9.22 10.89
CA GLU A 106 27.24 -7.91 10.58
C GLU A 106 26.29 -6.78 10.99
N ARG A 107 24.99 -6.89 10.69
CA ARG A 107 23.99 -5.92 11.16
C ARG A 107 23.89 -5.89 12.67
N ARG A 108 23.84 -7.04 13.35
CA ARG A 108 23.75 -7.11 14.83
C ARG A 108 24.96 -6.44 15.50
N ALA A 109 26.14 -6.55 14.91
CA ALA A 109 27.34 -5.86 15.37
C ALA A 109 27.31 -4.35 15.10
N ALA A 110 26.84 -3.92 13.92
CA ALA A 110 26.80 -2.51 13.51
C ALA A 110 25.65 -1.71 14.15
N ASP A 111 24.51 -2.35 14.38
CA ASP A 111 23.30 -1.76 14.97
C ASP A 111 22.79 -2.61 16.14
N PRO A 112 23.50 -2.62 17.28
CA PRO A 112 23.18 -3.48 18.42
C PRO A 112 21.84 -3.13 19.11
N ARG A 113 21.31 -1.93 18.83
CA ARG A 113 20.07 -1.39 19.44
C ARG A 113 18.88 -1.38 18.48
N ASP A 114 19.04 -1.90 17.28
CA ASP A 114 18.01 -1.93 16.23
C ASP A 114 17.50 -0.52 15.83
N LEU A 115 18.36 0.51 15.88
CA LEU A 115 18.01 1.89 15.54
C LEU A 115 17.66 2.09 14.06
N SER A 116 18.17 1.22 13.19
CA SER A 116 17.82 1.20 11.77
C SER A 116 16.39 0.70 11.51
N PHE A 117 15.75 0.05 12.50
CA PHE A 117 14.37 -0.44 12.44
C PHE A 117 13.44 0.51 13.19
N THR A 118 13.12 1.65 12.56
CA THR A 118 12.32 2.72 13.18
C THR A 118 10.88 2.34 13.55
N ALA A 119 10.38 1.20 13.06
CA ALA A 119 9.04 0.71 13.34
C ALA A 119 8.92 0.02 14.70
N VAL A 120 10.04 -0.34 15.35
CA VAL A 120 10.04 -1.05 16.64
C VAL A 120 10.75 -0.23 17.71
N PRO A 121 10.41 -0.40 19.01
CA PRO A 121 11.16 0.22 20.08
C PRO A 121 12.63 -0.22 20.02
N PRO A 122 13.60 0.70 20.22
CA PRO A 122 15.01 0.34 20.31
C PRO A 122 15.24 -0.72 21.37
N ARG A 123 16.15 -1.65 21.11
CA ARG A 123 16.50 -2.68 22.10
C ARG A 123 17.05 -2.01 23.36
N ARG A 124 16.51 -2.40 24.52
CA ARG A 124 16.90 -1.83 25.83
C ARG A 124 18.32 -2.24 26.22
N TYR A 125 18.71 -3.46 25.88
CA TYR A 125 20.05 -4.01 26.10
C TYR A 125 20.73 -4.22 24.73
N GLY A 126 22.05 -4.00 24.63
CA GLY A 126 22.81 -4.09 23.38
C GLY A 126 22.93 -5.52 22.82
N ALA A 127 23.86 -5.73 21.89
CA ALA A 127 24.16 -7.07 21.39
C ALA A 127 24.69 -7.96 22.53
N ASP A 128 23.91 -8.98 22.89
CA ASP A 128 24.25 -10.02 23.87
C ASP A 128 24.22 -11.36 23.12
N ALA A 129 25.30 -12.13 23.22
CA ALA A 129 25.46 -13.42 22.56
C ALA A 129 24.29 -14.37 22.86
N ARG A 130 23.66 -14.25 24.03
CA ARG A 130 22.48 -15.03 24.40
C ARG A 130 21.27 -14.79 23.49
N TYR A 131 21.08 -13.58 22.98
CA TYR A 131 19.99 -13.29 22.03
C TYR A 131 20.26 -13.89 20.65
N ASP A 132 21.54 -13.95 20.27
CA ASP A 132 21.94 -14.49 18.99
C ASP A 132 21.82 -16.04 19.01
N GLU A 133 22.24 -16.68 20.10
CA GLU A 133 22.01 -18.11 20.37
C GLU A 133 20.52 -18.46 20.44
N ASP A 134 19.71 -17.62 21.10
CA ASP A 134 18.24 -17.79 21.14
C ASP A 134 17.62 -17.78 19.75
N PHE A 135 18.05 -16.86 18.86
CA PHE A 135 17.52 -16.79 17.52
C PHE A 135 17.85 -18.05 16.69
N VAL A 136 19.09 -18.54 16.78
CA VAL A 136 19.50 -19.79 16.12
C VAL A 136 18.66 -20.96 16.61
N ARG A 137 18.51 -21.12 17.94
CA ARG A 137 17.68 -22.16 18.54
C ARG A 137 16.23 -22.09 18.05
N ARG A 138 15.63 -20.89 18.03
CA ARG A 138 14.25 -20.71 17.53
C ARG A 138 14.12 -21.04 16.05
N THR A 139 15.16 -20.82 15.24
CA THR A 139 15.18 -21.22 13.83
C THR A 139 15.19 -22.73 13.68
N GLU A 140 15.99 -23.45 14.48
CA GLU A 140 15.99 -24.93 14.50
C GLU A 140 14.62 -25.48 14.93
N GLU A 141 14.02 -24.90 15.97
CA GLU A 141 12.66 -25.25 16.42
C GLU A 141 11.61 -24.95 15.33
N ALA A 142 11.71 -23.81 14.65
CA ALA A 142 10.78 -23.44 13.58
C ALA A 142 10.88 -24.40 12.37
N SER A 143 12.10 -24.86 12.05
CA SER A 143 12.34 -25.85 11.00
C SER A 143 11.67 -27.20 11.32
N ALA A 144 11.78 -27.67 12.56
CA ALA A 144 11.16 -28.91 13.01
C ALA A 144 9.62 -28.81 13.12
N ASN A 145 9.11 -27.66 13.56
CA ASN A 145 7.71 -27.49 13.91
C ASN A 145 6.82 -27.03 12.74
N GLY A 146 7.40 -26.31 11.77
CA GLY A 146 6.64 -25.64 10.70
C GLY A 146 5.80 -24.46 11.19
N TRP A 147 6.14 -23.88 12.35
CA TRP A 147 5.56 -22.66 12.91
C TRP A 147 6.52 -22.05 13.93
N ALA A 148 6.31 -20.79 14.28
CA ALA A 148 7.11 -20.08 15.28
C ALA A 148 6.23 -19.13 16.11
N VAL A 149 6.71 -18.75 17.30
CA VAL A 149 6.00 -17.90 18.26
C VAL A 149 6.86 -16.72 18.66
N ASP A 150 6.19 -15.58 18.83
CA ASP A 150 6.72 -14.35 19.42
C ASP A 150 6.06 -14.19 20.80
N ASP A 151 6.89 -14.27 21.84
CA ASP A 151 6.49 -13.96 23.22
C ASP A 151 7.12 -12.63 23.63
N GLN A 152 6.46 -11.53 23.25
CA GLN A 152 6.82 -10.18 23.68
C GLN A 152 8.22 -9.73 23.24
N LEU A 153 8.69 -10.21 22.08
CA LEU A 153 10.01 -9.88 21.52
C LEU A 153 10.09 -8.44 20.98
N ILE A 154 8.96 -7.88 20.54
CA ILE A 154 8.85 -6.48 20.13
C ILE A 154 8.68 -5.59 21.34
N GLU A 155 7.62 -5.82 22.12
CA GLU A 155 7.25 -5.04 23.29
C GLU A 155 6.42 -5.89 24.27
N PRO A 156 6.39 -5.51 25.57
CA PRO A 156 5.55 -6.17 26.56
C PRO A 156 4.08 -6.17 26.13
N GLY A 157 3.42 -7.31 26.32
CA GLY A 157 2.03 -7.50 25.95
C GLY A 157 1.79 -8.02 24.54
N LEU A 158 2.67 -7.76 23.57
CA LEU A 158 2.50 -8.26 22.21
C LEU A 158 2.87 -9.75 22.09
N VAL A 159 1.98 -10.58 21.56
CA VAL A 159 2.28 -11.99 21.26
C VAL A 159 1.84 -12.35 19.84
N ALA A 160 2.60 -13.21 19.15
CA ALA A 160 2.24 -13.66 17.81
C ALA A 160 2.53 -15.16 17.59
N ILE A 161 1.79 -15.76 16.66
CA ILE A 161 2.10 -17.08 16.13
C ILE A 161 2.09 -17.03 14.61
N SER A 162 3.06 -17.69 14.00
CA SER A 162 3.31 -17.63 12.56
C SER A 162 3.45 -19.01 11.95
N ALA A 163 2.99 -19.15 10.71
CA ALA A 163 3.17 -20.34 9.88
C ALA A 163 3.54 -19.94 8.45
N PRO A 164 4.45 -20.67 7.78
CA PRO A 164 4.88 -20.35 6.43
C PRO A 164 3.81 -20.75 5.40
N VAL A 165 3.58 -19.89 4.42
CA VAL A 165 2.82 -20.19 3.20
C VAL A 165 3.85 -20.52 2.11
N ARG A 166 3.81 -21.73 1.57
CA ARG A 166 4.82 -22.21 0.61
C ARG A 166 4.36 -22.03 -0.83
N SER A 167 5.33 -21.74 -1.70
CA SER A 167 5.07 -21.69 -3.14
C SER A 167 4.79 -23.10 -3.68
N PRO A 168 3.79 -23.28 -4.57
CA PRO A 168 3.48 -24.57 -5.17
C PRO A 168 4.55 -25.06 -6.17
N HIS A 169 5.44 -24.17 -6.63
CA HIS A 169 6.51 -24.51 -7.56
C HIS A 169 7.83 -24.69 -6.80
N ALA A 170 8.28 -25.93 -6.66
CA ALA A 170 9.70 -26.19 -6.47
C ALA A 170 10.44 -25.64 -7.71
N HIS A 171 11.58 -24.97 -7.53
CA HIS A 171 12.44 -24.75 -8.68
C HIS A 171 12.78 -26.12 -9.28
N ASP A 172 12.67 -26.22 -10.59
CA ASP A 172 13.03 -27.40 -11.37
C ASP A 172 14.55 -27.62 -11.21
N GLU A 173 14.97 -28.34 -10.16
CA GLU A 173 16.35 -28.80 -9.95
C GLU A 173 16.66 -29.99 -10.89
N SER A 174 16.44 -29.82 -12.20
CA SER A 174 16.69 -30.85 -13.19
C SER A 174 17.67 -30.40 -14.28
N THR A 175 18.80 -29.77 -13.90
CA THR A 175 20.00 -29.81 -14.76
C THR A 175 21.32 -29.58 -14.01
N THR A 176 21.67 -30.45 -13.07
CA THR A 176 23.08 -30.67 -12.70
C THR A 176 23.52 -32.04 -13.21
N GLY A 177 24.50 -32.00 -14.12
CA GLY A 177 25.15 -33.17 -14.69
C GLY A 177 25.80 -34.04 -13.62
N GLY A 178 25.90 -35.33 -13.96
CA GLY A 178 26.37 -36.39 -13.09
C GLY A 178 27.75 -36.13 -12.48
N GLY A 179 27.86 -36.52 -11.20
CA GLY A 179 29.08 -36.63 -10.44
C GLY A 179 28.79 -37.35 -9.14
N ASP A 180 29.05 -38.66 -9.13
CA ASP A 180 28.96 -39.57 -7.99
C ASP A 180 29.60 -39.00 -6.71
N VAL A 181 28.83 -38.87 -5.63
CA VAL A 181 29.36 -38.99 -4.25
C VAL A 181 28.35 -39.78 -3.40
N ARG A 182 28.80 -40.95 -2.95
CA ARG A 182 28.04 -41.89 -2.10
C ARG A 182 27.90 -41.38 -0.66
N ALA A 183 26.65 -41.37 -0.19
CA ALA A 183 26.11 -41.81 1.10
C ALA A 183 26.78 -41.41 2.44
N GLY A 184 25.99 -40.74 3.30
CA GLY A 184 26.10 -40.83 4.75
C GLY A 184 25.19 -39.88 5.54
N GLY A 185 24.11 -40.39 6.14
CA GLY A 185 23.38 -39.72 7.23
C GLY A 185 21.91 -39.40 6.98
N ARG A 186 21.01 -40.30 7.41
CA ARG A 186 19.55 -40.14 7.36
C ARG A 186 19.07 -39.09 8.37
N GLY A 187 18.39 -38.06 7.88
CA GLY A 187 17.32 -37.36 8.59
C GLY A 187 16.09 -37.37 7.69
N GLU A 188 15.01 -38.02 8.11
CA GLU A 188 13.71 -37.97 7.43
C GLU A 188 13.11 -36.57 7.63
N GLY A 189 13.58 -35.59 6.86
CA GLY A 189 13.08 -34.22 6.87
C GLY A 189 12.46 -33.87 5.52
N HIS A 190 11.13 -33.74 5.50
CA HIS A 190 10.30 -32.93 4.58
C HIS A 190 10.89 -32.60 3.18
N ALA A 191 11.41 -33.60 2.47
CA ALA A 191 11.91 -33.46 1.10
C ALA A 191 10.71 -33.42 0.14
N GLY A 192 10.14 -32.23 -0.05
CA GLY A 192 9.01 -32.01 -0.96
C GLY A 192 8.24 -30.70 -0.79
N ALA A 193 8.53 -29.90 0.23
CA ALA A 193 7.83 -28.64 0.48
C ALA A 193 8.51 -27.48 -0.26
N GLY A 194 7.77 -26.73 -1.09
CA GLY A 194 8.30 -25.58 -1.85
C GLY A 194 8.84 -24.47 -0.94
N ARG A 195 9.61 -23.52 -1.52
CA ARG A 195 10.18 -22.38 -0.78
C ARG A 195 9.10 -21.53 -0.12
N ILE A 196 9.43 -20.88 1.00
CA ILE A 196 8.51 -19.96 1.68
C ILE A 196 8.21 -18.77 0.77
N ALA A 197 6.95 -18.62 0.36
CA ALA A 197 6.49 -17.46 -0.42
C ALA A 197 6.25 -16.25 0.49
N CYS A 198 5.56 -16.47 1.60
CA CYS A 198 5.38 -15.50 2.69
C CYS A 198 5.10 -16.24 4.01
N VAL A 199 5.01 -15.50 5.10
CA VAL A 199 4.60 -16.04 6.40
C VAL A 199 3.34 -15.34 6.88
N ALA A 200 2.31 -16.12 7.22
CA ALA A 200 1.09 -15.64 7.83
C ALA A 200 1.22 -15.64 9.35
N SER A 201 0.74 -14.58 10.01
CA SER A 201 0.82 -14.44 11.46
C SER A 201 -0.51 -13.98 12.05
N ILE A 202 -0.92 -14.61 13.14
CA ILE A 202 -1.97 -14.10 14.03
C ILE A 202 -1.27 -13.42 15.20
N VAL A 203 -1.69 -12.21 15.51
CA VAL A 203 -1.09 -11.38 16.55
C VAL A 203 -2.14 -10.92 17.54
N SER A 204 -1.87 -11.15 18.81
CA SER A 204 -2.77 -10.88 19.93
C SER A 204 -2.05 -10.12 21.05
N HIS A 205 -2.69 -10.00 22.20
CA HIS A 205 -2.19 -9.36 23.40
C HIS A 205 -2.27 -10.30 24.61
N THR A 206 -1.33 -10.20 25.55
CA THR A 206 -1.25 -11.05 26.75
C THR A 206 -2.47 -10.97 27.67
N SER A 207 -3.25 -9.90 27.58
CA SER A 207 -4.55 -9.80 28.29
C SER A 207 -5.60 -10.79 27.80
N ARG A 208 -5.41 -11.38 26.61
CA ARG A 208 -6.30 -12.39 26.02
C ARG A 208 -5.63 -13.76 25.94
N HIS A 209 -4.39 -13.77 25.43
CA HIS A 209 -3.65 -14.99 25.19
C HIS A 209 -2.20 -14.84 25.65
N THR A 210 -1.72 -15.77 26.48
CA THR A 210 -0.27 -15.98 26.62
C THR A 210 0.27 -16.58 25.33
N ALA A 211 1.58 -16.47 25.07
CA ALA A 211 2.21 -17.09 23.89
C ALA A 211 1.93 -18.60 23.80
N HIS A 212 1.93 -19.29 24.96
CA HIS A 212 1.57 -20.71 25.04
C HIS A 212 0.10 -20.97 24.66
N ASN A 213 -0.84 -20.19 25.22
CA ASN A 213 -2.26 -20.36 24.94
C ASN A 213 -2.61 -19.98 23.49
N LEU A 214 -2.00 -18.92 22.95
CA LEU A 214 -2.16 -18.50 21.56
C LEU A 214 -1.84 -19.65 20.61
N ARG A 215 -0.73 -20.37 20.89
CA ARG A 215 -0.33 -21.54 20.15
C ARG A 215 -1.34 -22.67 20.22
N THR A 216 -1.81 -23.04 21.42
CA THR A 216 -2.73 -24.17 21.56
C THR A 216 -4.10 -23.89 20.96
N THR A 217 -4.54 -22.62 20.98
CA THR A 217 -5.89 -22.23 20.58
C THR A 217 -5.99 -21.85 19.10
N LEU A 218 -5.05 -21.07 18.56
CA LEU A 218 -5.18 -20.47 17.23
C LEU A 218 -4.30 -21.12 16.15
N LEU A 219 -3.26 -21.89 16.52
CA LEU A 219 -2.41 -22.57 15.54
C LEU A 219 -3.18 -23.53 14.60
N PRO A 220 -4.14 -24.35 15.08
CA PRO A 220 -4.89 -25.24 14.19
C PRO A 220 -5.65 -24.46 13.11
N ARG A 221 -6.29 -23.34 13.49
CA ARG A 221 -7.02 -22.49 12.54
C ARG A 221 -6.08 -21.76 11.58
N LEU A 222 -4.95 -21.24 12.08
CA LEU A 222 -3.90 -20.65 11.23
C LEU A 222 -3.39 -21.64 10.19
N ARG A 223 -3.16 -22.89 10.57
CA ARG A 223 -2.73 -23.95 9.63
C ARG A 223 -3.77 -24.21 8.55
N SER A 224 -5.05 -24.27 8.90
CA SER A 224 -6.14 -24.37 7.91
C SER A 224 -6.11 -23.19 6.93
N ALA A 225 -5.99 -21.95 7.44
CA ALA A 225 -5.93 -20.76 6.61
C ALA A 225 -4.69 -20.76 5.69
N VAL A 226 -3.53 -21.21 6.18
CA VAL A 226 -2.33 -21.39 5.36
C VAL A 226 -2.55 -22.42 4.26
N THR A 227 -3.20 -23.55 4.55
CA THR A 227 -3.55 -24.55 3.52
C THR A 227 -4.49 -23.98 2.46
N GLU A 228 -5.48 -23.18 2.86
CA GLU A 228 -6.38 -22.47 1.92
C GLU A 228 -5.59 -21.47 1.05
N MET A 229 -4.66 -20.71 1.64
CA MET A 229 -3.77 -19.80 0.91
C MET A 229 -2.89 -20.55 -0.09
N GLU A 230 -2.29 -21.68 0.29
CA GLU A 230 -1.47 -22.50 -0.61
C GLU A 230 -2.27 -23.12 -1.76
N GLU A 231 -3.53 -23.51 -1.50
CA GLU A 231 -4.45 -23.98 -2.53
C GLU A 231 -4.82 -22.88 -3.52
N GLU A 232 -5.06 -21.65 -3.05
CA GLU A 232 -5.30 -20.49 -3.91
C GLU A 232 -4.08 -20.19 -4.80
N LEU A 233 -2.86 -20.25 -4.24
CA LEU A 233 -1.63 -20.09 -5.03
C LEU A 233 -1.47 -21.18 -6.10
N ARG A 234 -1.87 -22.42 -5.81
CA ARG A 234 -1.79 -23.56 -6.74
C ARG A 234 -2.82 -23.46 -7.86
N ARG A 235 -4.03 -23.02 -7.53
CA ARG A 235 -5.15 -22.91 -8.49
C ARG A 235 -5.03 -21.71 -9.43
N THR A 236 -4.43 -20.62 -8.98
CA THR A 236 -4.45 -19.35 -9.72
C THR A 236 -3.17 -19.18 -10.55
N PRO A 237 -3.20 -19.48 -11.87
CA PRO A 237 -2.01 -19.47 -12.72
C PRO A 237 -1.36 -18.08 -12.76
N PRO A 238 -0.06 -18.00 -13.08
CA PRO A 238 0.59 -16.71 -13.31
C PRO A 238 -0.16 -15.92 -14.39
N PRO A 239 -0.49 -14.64 -14.14
CA PRO A 239 -1.23 -13.83 -15.08
C PRO A 239 -0.43 -13.68 -16.36
N GLU A 240 -1.10 -13.75 -17.50
CA GLU A 240 -0.47 -13.38 -18.76
C GLU A 240 -0.06 -11.90 -18.67
N PRO A 241 1.19 -11.57 -19.01
CA PRO A 241 1.59 -10.17 -19.08
C PRO A 241 0.68 -9.46 -20.08
N GLY A 242 0.06 -8.37 -19.64
CA GLY A 242 -0.55 -7.41 -20.56
C GLY A 242 0.48 -6.90 -21.57
N PRO A 243 0.06 -6.15 -22.61
CA PRO A 243 0.97 -5.63 -23.60
C PRO A 243 2.14 -4.91 -22.90
N PRO A 244 3.39 -5.19 -23.29
CA PRO A 244 4.53 -4.60 -22.63
C PRO A 244 4.37 -3.08 -22.71
N PRO A 245 4.50 -2.34 -21.60
CA PRO A 245 4.46 -0.90 -21.70
C PRO A 245 5.57 -0.45 -22.64
N SER A 246 5.42 0.74 -23.18
CA SER A 246 6.47 1.40 -23.92
C SER A 246 6.59 2.82 -23.38
N ASP A 247 7.80 3.37 -23.49
CA ASP A 247 8.02 4.80 -23.38
C ASP A 247 7.69 5.44 -22.02
N LEU A 248 7.71 4.64 -20.94
CA LEU A 248 7.37 5.11 -19.59
C LEU A 248 8.22 6.31 -19.12
N ALA A 249 9.45 6.46 -19.63
CA ALA A 249 10.37 7.52 -19.22
C ALA A 249 10.50 8.67 -20.25
N LEU A 250 9.77 8.66 -21.38
CA LEU A 250 9.93 9.70 -22.42
C LEU A 250 9.54 11.11 -21.94
N TRP A 251 8.57 11.22 -21.03
CA TRP A 251 8.13 12.49 -20.42
C TRP A 251 9.27 13.27 -19.74
N THR A 252 10.36 12.58 -19.37
CA THR A 252 11.50 13.19 -18.67
C THR A 252 12.25 14.21 -19.54
N GLY A 253 12.29 14.01 -20.86
CA GLY A 253 12.96 14.92 -21.80
C GLY A 253 12.26 16.27 -21.89
N GLU A 254 10.92 16.27 -22.03
CA GLU A 254 10.12 17.50 -22.05
C GLU A 254 10.24 18.26 -20.72
N SER A 255 10.20 17.55 -19.60
CA SER A 255 10.40 18.15 -18.28
C SER A 255 11.79 18.77 -18.14
N LYS A 256 12.83 18.13 -18.69
CA LYS A 256 14.20 18.66 -18.68
C LYS A 256 14.33 19.94 -19.50
N LEU A 257 13.68 20.02 -20.66
CA LEU A 257 13.64 21.23 -21.49
C LEU A 257 12.94 22.38 -20.75
N ARG A 258 11.82 22.10 -20.09
CA ARG A 258 11.02 23.12 -19.37
C ARG A 258 11.67 23.61 -18.08
N LEU A 259 12.28 22.72 -17.29
CA LEU A 259 12.78 23.01 -15.94
C LEU A 259 14.30 23.22 -15.88
N GLY A 260 15.03 22.91 -16.95
CA GLY A 260 16.47 23.15 -17.03
C GLY A 260 17.27 22.45 -15.92
N ARG A 261 18.10 23.19 -15.20
CA ARG A 261 19.02 22.67 -14.17
C ARG A 261 18.30 22.13 -12.92
N ASP A 262 17.09 22.61 -12.65
CA ASP A 262 16.34 22.25 -11.44
C ASP A 262 15.72 20.85 -11.54
N PHE A 263 15.77 20.23 -12.73
CA PHE A 263 15.31 18.87 -12.97
C PHE A 263 16.48 17.91 -13.24
N ILE A 264 16.66 16.94 -12.33
CA ILE A 264 17.65 15.87 -12.45
C ILE A 264 17.03 14.71 -13.22
N GLU A 265 17.25 14.70 -14.53
CA GLU A 265 16.65 13.72 -15.44
C GLU A 265 17.06 12.26 -15.13
N SER A 266 18.30 12.03 -14.68
CA SER A 266 18.78 10.69 -14.32
C SER A 266 18.03 10.09 -13.12
N LEU A 267 17.65 10.92 -12.14
CA LEU A 267 16.85 10.48 -11.00
C LEU A 267 15.43 10.09 -11.45
N ALA A 268 14.81 10.94 -12.28
CA ALA A 268 13.47 10.67 -12.80
C ALA A 268 13.43 9.40 -13.65
N ARG A 269 14.36 9.26 -14.61
CA ARG A 269 14.49 8.05 -15.43
C ARG A 269 14.76 6.81 -14.59
N GLY A 270 15.64 6.92 -13.59
CA GLY A 270 15.92 5.85 -12.65
C GLY A 270 14.64 5.37 -11.98
N LEU A 271 13.92 6.25 -11.28
CA LEU A 271 12.73 5.86 -10.54
C LEU A 271 11.63 5.25 -11.45
N THR A 272 11.51 5.74 -12.68
CA THR A 272 10.63 5.14 -13.70
C THR A 272 11.04 3.72 -14.11
N VAL A 273 12.31 3.31 -13.98
CA VAL A 273 12.71 1.91 -14.24
C VAL A 273 12.02 0.95 -13.26
N LEU A 274 11.75 1.36 -12.02
CA LEU A 274 11.05 0.52 -11.05
C LEU A 274 9.58 0.26 -11.44
N THR A 275 8.94 1.19 -12.16
CA THR A 275 7.54 1.05 -12.62
C THR A 275 7.40 0.19 -13.87
N ALA A 276 8.53 -0.23 -14.48
CA ALA A 276 8.52 -1.22 -15.57
C ALA A 276 8.14 -2.62 -15.08
N PHE A 277 8.27 -2.91 -13.79
CA PHE A 277 7.87 -4.18 -13.17
C PHE A 277 6.40 -4.13 -12.73
N GLY A 278 5.79 -5.30 -12.55
CA GLY A 278 4.43 -5.39 -12.02
C GLY A 278 3.80 -6.74 -12.26
N GLU A 279 2.46 -6.78 -12.23
CA GLU A 279 1.69 -7.98 -12.50
C GLU A 279 1.99 -8.53 -13.92
N GLY A 280 2.20 -9.85 -14.00
CA GLY A 280 2.66 -10.54 -15.22
C GLY A 280 4.10 -10.23 -15.63
N ARG A 281 4.77 -9.29 -14.95
CA ARG A 281 6.15 -8.84 -15.21
C ARG A 281 7.00 -8.84 -13.93
N PRO A 282 7.07 -9.96 -13.20
CA PRO A 282 7.84 -10.04 -11.95
C PRO A 282 9.35 -10.06 -12.20
N GLU A 283 9.76 -10.57 -13.36
CA GLU A 283 11.14 -10.65 -13.80
C GLU A 283 11.27 -10.09 -15.22
N LEU A 284 12.27 -9.24 -15.44
CA LEU A 284 12.52 -8.64 -16.75
C LEU A 284 14.00 -8.68 -17.10
N THR A 285 14.32 -8.97 -18.36
CA THR A 285 15.65 -8.80 -18.92
C THR A 285 15.99 -7.32 -19.08
N LEU A 286 17.28 -7.01 -19.22
CA LEU A 286 17.73 -5.65 -19.57
C LEU A 286 17.08 -5.12 -20.86
N THR A 287 16.80 -6.00 -21.84
CA THR A 287 16.15 -5.62 -23.11
C THR A 287 14.72 -5.18 -22.88
N GLU A 288 13.97 -5.92 -22.06
CA GLU A 288 12.58 -5.61 -21.75
C GLU A 288 12.47 -4.35 -20.92
N VAL A 289 13.36 -4.13 -19.94
CA VAL A 289 13.41 -2.88 -19.17
C VAL A 289 13.69 -1.68 -20.07
N ALA A 290 14.65 -1.78 -21.00
CA ALA A 290 14.96 -0.71 -21.94
C ALA A 290 13.76 -0.40 -22.85
N ARG A 291 13.09 -1.44 -23.38
CA ARG A 291 11.88 -1.29 -24.20
C ARG A 291 10.73 -0.67 -23.41
N ALA A 292 10.48 -1.15 -22.20
CA ALA A 292 9.41 -0.68 -21.32
C ALA A 292 9.54 0.81 -20.99
N THR A 293 10.76 1.26 -20.78
CA THR A 293 11.04 2.64 -20.37
C THR A 293 11.30 3.59 -21.54
N GLY A 294 11.58 3.08 -22.74
CA GLY A 294 12.05 3.89 -23.88
C GLY A 294 13.49 4.38 -23.70
N LEU A 295 14.24 3.83 -22.75
CA LEU A 295 15.61 4.25 -22.45
C LEU A 295 16.64 3.49 -23.30
N ALA A 296 17.76 4.17 -23.62
CA ALA A 296 18.92 3.49 -24.18
C ALA A 296 19.40 2.37 -23.22
N ARG A 297 19.79 1.22 -23.79
CA ARG A 297 20.21 0.03 -23.04
C ARG A 297 21.28 0.32 -21.98
N ALA A 298 22.25 1.17 -22.30
CA ALA A 298 23.32 1.55 -21.36
C ALA A 298 22.78 2.33 -20.15
N THR A 299 21.79 3.20 -20.36
CA THR A 299 21.13 3.98 -19.30
C THR A 299 20.32 3.07 -18.37
N ALA A 300 19.50 2.18 -18.94
CA ALA A 300 18.74 1.19 -18.18
C ALA A 300 19.67 0.28 -17.34
N ARG A 301 20.77 -0.19 -17.94
CA ARG A 301 21.77 -1.01 -17.24
C ARG A 301 22.37 -0.29 -16.04
N ARG A 302 22.73 1.00 -16.17
CA ARG A 302 23.29 1.79 -15.07
C ARG A 302 22.29 2.00 -13.94
N ALA A 303 21.00 2.19 -14.25
CA ALA A 303 19.95 2.26 -13.24
C ALA A 303 19.82 0.92 -12.48
N LEU A 304 19.76 -0.20 -13.21
CA LEU A 304 19.63 -1.53 -12.60
C LEU A 304 20.83 -1.90 -11.71
N ILE A 305 22.07 -1.61 -12.13
CA ILE A 305 23.27 -1.84 -11.30
C ILE A 305 23.23 -0.97 -10.03
N THR A 306 22.81 0.29 -10.16
CA THR A 306 22.61 1.17 -8.99
C THR A 306 21.58 0.55 -8.04
N TYR A 307 20.48 0.01 -8.56
CA TYR A 307 19.44 -0.62 -7.76
C TYR A 307 19.82 -1.95 -7.14
N GLU A 308 20.69 -2.72 -7.78
CA GLU A 308 21.29 -3.90 -7.17
C GLU A 308 22.16 -3.52 -5.97
N HIS A 309 22.98 -2.48 -6.10
CA HIS A 309 23.78 -1.96 -4.98
C HIS A 309 22.92 -1.40 -3.84
N LEU A 310 21.83 -0.70 -4.17
CA LEU A 310 20.85 -0.20 -3.20
C LEU A 310 19.90 -1.31 -2.68
N ASN A 311 19.99 -2.52 -3.24
CA ASN A 311 19.17 -3.67 -2.91
C ASN A 311 17.68 -3.43 -3.14
N LEU A 312 17.33 -2.58 -4.10
CA LEU A 312 15.97 -2.38 -4.59
C LEU A 312 15.61 -3.41 -5.66
N VAL A 313 16.61 -3.88 -6.41
CA VAL A 313 16.52 -4.91 -7.44
C VAL A 313 17.48 -6.04 -7.10
N THR A 314 17.16 -7.26 -7.49
CA THR A 314 18.07 -8.41 -7.46
C THR A 314 18.14 -9.07 -8.83
N THR A 315 19.31 -9.60 -9.17
CA THR A 315 19.54 -10.38 -10.39
C THR A 315 19.19 -11.85 -10.12
N ARG A 316 18.48 -12.48 -11.06
CA ARG A 316 18.11 -13.90 -11.04
C ARG A 316 18.99 -14.69 -11.99
N GLU A 317 18.95 -16.02 -11.88
CA GLU A 317 19.85 -16.94 -12.61
C GLU A 317 19.81 -16.75 -14.13
N ALA A 318 18.63 -16.44 -14.70
CA ALA A 318 18.43 -16.21 -16.13
C ALA A 318 18.90 -14.83 -16.64
N ARG A 319 19.71 -14.09 -15.86
CA ARG A 319 20.08 -12.68 -16.13
C ARG A 319 18.87 -11.75 -16.26
N THR A 320 17.76 -12.14 -15.63
CA THR A 320 16.59 -11.30 -15.40
C THR A 320 16.78 -10.53 -14.08
N PHE A 321 16.05 -9.43 -13.95
CA PHE A 321 16.02 -8.59 -12.78
C PHE A 321 14.63 -8.70 -12.15
N SER A 322 14.55 -8.63 -10.82
CA SER A 322 13.27 -8.58 -10.09
C SER A 322 13.32 -7.55 -8.96
N LEU A 323 12.19 -6.92 -8.65
CA LEU A 323 12.09 -6.03 -7.50
C LEU A 323 12.22 -6.81 -6.18
N THR A 324 12.80 -6.16 -5.18
CA THR A 324 12.88 -6.67 -3.81
C THR A 324 11.85 -5.96 -2.91
N PRO A 325 11.52 -6.52 -1.73
CA PRO A 325 10.65 -5.85 -0.76
C PRO A 325 11.18 -4.49 -0.32
N ARG A 326 12.48 -4.23 -0.43
CA ARG A 326 13.12 -2.97 -0.08
C ARG A 326 12.54 -1.77 -0.84
N VAL A 327 11.93 -1.97 -2.01
CA VAL A 327 11.22 -0.91 -2.74
C VAL A 327 10.12 -0.26 -1.90
N LEU A 328 9.47 -1.00 -1.00
CA LEU A 328 8.48 -0.44 -0.08
C LEU A 328 9.08 0.57 0.91
N SER A 329 10.39 0.56 1.14
CA SER A 329 11.04 1.59 1.98
C SER A 329 10.95 3.00 1.39
N LEU A 330 10.61 3.14 0.10
CA LEU A 330 10.40 4.40 -0.59
C LEU A 330 9.03 5.01 -0.23
N GLY A 331 8.85 5.39 1.04
CA GLY A 331 7.69 6.14 1.51
C GLY A 331 6.38 5.36 1.64
N TYR A 332 6.35 4.05 1.36
CA TYR A 332 5.12 3.26 1.38
C TYR A 332 4.45 3.18 2.76
N PRO A 333 5.17 2.90 3.88
CA PRO A 333 4.53 2.71 5.18
C PRO A 333 3.73 3.92 5.69
N PRO A 334 4.25 5.17 5.69
CA PRO A 334 3.44 6.31 6.10
C PRO A 334 2.28 6.58 5.12
N LEU A 335 2.49 6.41 3.81
CA LEU A 335 1.44 6.65 2.80
C LEU A 335 0.34 5.59 2.81
N SER A 336 0.60 4.37 3.29
CA SER A 336 -0.39 3.29 3.34
C SER A 336 -1.53 3.53 4.34
N ARG A 337 -1.47 4.63 5.12
CA ARG A 337 -2.51 5.06 6.05
C ARG A 337 -3.18 6.36 5.64
N THR A 338 -2.80 6.93 4.50
CA THR A 338 -3.35 8.21 4.06
C THR A 338 -4.85 8.09 3.81
N SER A 339 -5.65 8.97 4.43
CA SER A 339 -7.10 9.03 4.24
C SER A 339 -7.46 9.84 2.99
N LEU A 340 -8.67 9.66 2.47
CA LEU A 340 -9.16 10.45 1.34
C LEU A 340 -9.16 11.97 1.64
N PRO A 341 -9.55 12.46 2.83
CA PRO A 341 -9.38 13.86 3.20
C PRO A 341 -7.94 14.35 3.10
N GLU A 342 -6.96 13.57 3.56
CA GLU A 342 -5.54 13.91 3.47
C GLU A 342 -5.05 13.96 2.02
N ILE A 343 -5.53 13.05 1.15
CA ILE A 343 -5.29 13.07 -0.29
C ILE A 343 -5.87 14.35 -0.91
N ALA A 344 -7.13 14.67 -0.59
CA ALA A 344 -7.86 15.77 -1.21
C ALA A 344 -7.40 17.16 -0.76
N GLN A 345 -6.99 17.33 0.50
CA GLN A 345 -6.67 18.62 1.10
C GLN A 345 -5.73 19.51 0.26
N PRO A 346 -4.57 19.04 -0.25
CA PRO A 346 -3.69 19.87 -1.08
C PRO A 346 -4.34 20.26 -2.42
N HIS A 347 -5.14 19.37 -3.02
CA HIS A 347 -5.86 19.64 -4.27
C HIS A 347 -6.98 20.66 -4.06
N LEU A 348 -7.68 20.61 -2.93
CA LEU A 348 -8.67 21.61 -2.53
C LEU A 348 -8.03 22.99 -2.33
N ALA A 349 -6.84 23.03 -1.71
CA ALA A 349 -6.11 24.27 -1.48
C ALA A 349 -5.66 24.91 -2.81
N ASP A 350 -5.09 24.11 -3.70
CA ASP A 350 -4.71 24.52 -5.04
C ASP A 350 -5.93 25.03 -5.85
N LEU A 351 -7.05 24.28 -5.85
CA LEU A 351 -8.29 24.71 -6.50
C LEU A 351 -8.81 26.03 -5.93
N THR A 352 -8.94 26.14 -4.61
CA THR A 352 -9.40 27.36 -3.93
C THR A 352 -8.53 28.57 -4.29
N SER A 353 -7.20 28.36 -4.41
CA SER A 353 -6.28 29.43 -4.79
C SER A 353 -6.49 29.93 -6.23
N ARG A 354 -6.95 29.06 -7.14
CA ARG A 354 -7.23 29.42 -8.55
C ARG A 354 -8.60 30.05 -8.74
N ILE A 355 -9.65 29.49 -8.11
CA ILE A 355 -11.04 29.93 -8.35
C ILE A 355 -11.51 31.00 -7.37
N HIS A 356 -10.79 31.19 -6.26
CA HIS A 356 -11.11 32.14 -5.19
C HIS A 356 -12.52 31.98 -4.58
N GLU A 357 -13.00 30.74 -4.52
CA GLU A 357 -14.25 30.33 -3.87
C GLU A 357 -13.98 29.13 -2.96
N SER A 358 -14.83 28.93 -1.95
CA SER A 358 -14.60 27.86 -0.96
C SER A 358 -14.84 26.49 -1.58
N THR A 359 -13.98 25.52 -1.25
CA THR A 359 -14.08 24.15 -1.76
C THR A 359 -14.23 23.15 -0.63
N SER A 360 -14.93 22.05 -0.86
CA SER A 360 -15.12 21.01 0.15
C SER A 360 -15.23 19.63 -0.45
N LEU A 361 -14.84 18.63 0.35
CA LEU A 361 -15.05 17.23 0.11
C LEU A 361 -16.09 16.72 1.12
N ALA A 362 -17.02 15.88 0.66
CA ALA A 362 -17.97 15.21 1.53
C ALA A 362 -18.20 13.77 1.10
N VAL A 363 -18.62 12.96 2.08
CA VAL A 363 -19.05 11.57 1.91
C VAL A 363 -20.50 11.45 2.36
N LEU A 364 -21.18 10.39 1.94
CA LEU A 364 -22.51 10.10 2.46
C LEU A 364 -22.41 9.48 3.86
N SER A 365 -23.29 9.86 4.78
CA SER A 365 -23.40 9.20 6.07
C SER A 365 -23.93 7.77 5.93
N ASP A 366 -23.74 6.96 6.97
CA ASP A 366 -24.28 5.60 7.04
C ASP A 366 -25.82 5.55 6.91
N SER A 367 -26.51 6.63 7.28
CA SER A 367 -27.98 6.73 7.11
C SER A 367 -28.41 6.88 5.66
N GLY A 368 -27.52 7.27 4.75
CA GLY A 368 -27.85 7.56 3.35
C GLY A 368 -28.61 8.87 3.12
N GLU A 369 -28.99 9.59 4.18
CA GLU A 369 -29.83 10.79 4.10
C GLU A 369 -29.04 12.10 4.23
N GLU A 370 -27.84 12.03 4.81
CA GLU A 370 -26.99 13.18 5.09
C GLU A 370 -25.65 13.05 4.38
N ILE A 371 -25.05 14.18 4.03
CA ILE A 371 -23.63 14.25 3.71
C ILE A 371 -22.85 14.66 4.95
N GLN A 372 -21.60 14.21 5.07
CA GLN A 372 -20.65 14.67 6.06
C GLN A 372 -19.45 15.31 5.36
N CYS A 373 -19.14 16.56 5.69
CA CYS A 373 -17.96 17.25 5.18
C CYS A 373 -16.69 16.67 5.83
N THR A 374 -15.75 16.17 5.04
CA THR A 374 -14.53 15.51 5.53
C THR A 374 -13.27 16.32 5.27
N ALA A 375 -13.27 17.21 4.27
CA ALA A 375 -12.19 18.18 4.04
C ALA A 375 -12.76 19.51 3.52
N ARG A 376 -12.12 20.63 3.87
CA ARG A 376 -12.55 21.97 3.41
C ARG A 376 -11.39 22.94 3.34
N VAL A 377 -11.46 23.82 2.35
CA VAL A 377 -10.63 25.03 2.28
C VAL A 377 -11.55 26.23 2.10
N ALA A 378 -11.57 27.09 3.11
CA ALA A 378 -12.37 28.30 3.11
C ALA A 378 -11.58 29.49 2.56
N THR A 379 -12.28 30.45 1.96
CA THR A 379 -11.72 31.77 1.63
C THR A 379 -11.95 32.73 2.79
N GLY A 380 -10.97 33.56 3.16
CA GLY A 380 -11.07 34.52 4.28
C GLY A 380 -11.93 35.75 3.98
N ARG A 381 -13.23 35.58 3.69
CA ARG A 381 -14.16 36.67 3.36
C ARG A 381 -15.24 36.86 4.43
N VAL A 382 -15.79 38.08 4.52
CA VAL A 382 -16.78 38.52 5.52
C VAL A 382 -18.14 37.82 5.37
N MET A 383 -18.56 37.52 4.14
CA MET A 383 -19.75 36.69 3.87
C MET A 383 -19.30 35.30 3.44
N SER A 384 -19.37 34.34 4.37
CA SER A 384 -19.00 32.95 4.13
C SER A 384 -20.01 32.01 4.77
N VAL A 385 -20.36 30.93 4.07
CA VAL A 385 -21.12 29.84 4.67
C VAL A 385 -20.20 29.05 5.61
N ASN A 386 -20.57 28.98 6.88
CA ASN A 386 -19.83 28.27 7.94
C ASN A 386 -20.10 26.76 7.88
N ILE A 387 -19.60 26.11 6.83
CA ILE A 387 -19.45 24.65 6.81
C ILE A 387 -18.06 24.36 7.40
N THR A 388 -17.97 23.45 8.36
CA THR A 388 -16.70 22.98 8.94
C THR A 388 -16.57 21.47 8.74
N VAL A 389 -15.34 20.94 8.83
CA VAL A 389 -15.14 19.49 8.81
C VAL A 389 -15.96 18.85 9.95
N GLY A 390 -16.70 17.78 9.63
CA GLY A 390 -17.65 17.11 10.51
C GLY A 390 -19.10 17.63 10.38
N THR A 391 -19.34 18.77 9.73
CA THR A 391 -20.70 19.28 9.51
C THR A 391 -21.51 18.30 8.67
N ARG A 392 -22.75 18.05 9.08
CA ARG A 392 -23.72 17.23 8.35
C ARG A 392 -24.83 18.06 7.74
N LEU A 393 -25.22 17.74 6.52
CA LEU A 393 -26.26 18.44 5.77
C LEU A 393 -27.18 17.44 5.05
N PRO A 394 -28.45 17.77 4.79
CA PRO A 394 -29.34 16.87 4.05
C PRO A 394 -28.82 16.62 2.63
N ALA A 395 -28.69 15.35 2.24
CA ALA A 395 -28.10 14.99 0.95
C ALA A 395 -28.96 15.48 -0.22
N HIS A 396 -30.28 15.38 -0.12
CA HIS A 396 -31.22 15.77 -1.17
C HIS A 396 -31.20 17.28 -1.51
N ALA A 397 -30.85 18.11 -0.51
CA ALA A 397 -30.83 19.58 -0.60
C ALA A 397 -29.46 20.17 -0.97
N THR A 398 -28.46 19.34 -1.26
CA THR A 398 -27.09 19.80 -1.54
C THR A 398 -26.57 19.24 -2.87
N ALA A 399 -25.71 20.02 -3.55
CA ALA A 399 -25.06 19.54 -4.78
C ALA A 399 -24.19 18.30 -4.51
N LEU A 400 -23.43 18.32 -3.40
CA LEU A 400 -22.64 17.18 -2.93
C LEU A 400 -23.50 15.93 -2.74
N GLY A 401 -24.62 16.04 -2.04
CA GLY A 401 -25.50 14.91 -1.79
C GLY A 401 -26.20 14.40 -3.05
N ARG A 402 -26.61 15.27 -3.97
CA ARG A 402 -27.15 14.84 -5.27
C ARG A 402 -26.15 14.06 -6.11
N VAL A 403 -24.87 14.41 -6.05
CA VAL A 403 -23.78 13.63 -6.69
C VAL A 403 -23.63 12.28 -6.03
N LEU A 404 -23.59 12.23 -4.70
CA LEU A 404 -23.44 10.98 -3.95
C LEU A 404 -24.64 10.06 -4.14
N LEU A 405 -25.85 10.62 -4.21
CA LEU A 405 -27.09 9.88 -4.39
C LEU A 405 -27.32 9.41 -5.83
N ALA A 406 -26.52 9.88 -6.80
CA ALA A 406 -26.76 9.63 -8.22
C ALA A 406 -26.72 8.14 -8.57
N ASP A 407 -26.00 7.31 -7.82
CA ASP A 407 -25.93 5.85 -8.04
C ASP A 407 -27.16 5.11 -7.47
N TRP A 408 -27.97 5.72 -6.59
CA TRP A 408 -29.22 5.16 -6.02
C TRP A 408 -30.51 5.79 -6.59
N ALA A 409 -30.46 6.27 -7.83
CA ALA A 409 -31.55 7.06 -8.42
C ALA A 409 -32.90 6.34 -8.55
N ASP A 410 -32.92 5.02 -8.70
CA ASP A 410 -34.10 4.28 -9.18
C ASP A 410 -35.26 4.27 -8.16
N ASP A 411 -34.96 4.22 -6.85
CA ASP A 411 -35.95 4.18 -5.76
C ASP A 411 -36.04 5.49 -4.96
N HIS A 412 -35.39 6.58 -5.40
CA HIS A 412 -35.30 7.83 -4.64
C HIS A 412 -36.36 8.88 -5.07
N PRO A 413 -36.95 9.67 -4.16
CA PRO A 413 -37.93 10.72 -4.52
C PRO A 413 -37.41 11.73 -5.56
N LEU A 414 -36.09 11.97 -5.59
CA LEU A 414 -35.40 12.84 -6.56
C LEU A 414 -34.94 12.13 -7.85
N ARG A 415 -35.48 10.96 -8.20
CA ARG A 415 -35.01 10.13 -9.34
C ARG A 415 -34.70 10.91 -10.63
N ASN A 416 -35.55 11.87 -11.01
CA ASN A 416 -35.36 12.65 -12.25
C ASN A 416 -34.13 13.58 -12.16
N ALA A 417 -33.96 14.23 -11.00
CA ALA A 417 -32.80 15.10 -10.76
C ALA A 417 -31.52 14.25 -10.68
N LEU A 418 -31.57 13.10 -10.00
CA LEU A 418 -30.42 12.20 -9.88
C LEU A 418 -30.05 11.55 -11.22
N ALA A 419 -31.02 11.19 -12.06
CA ALA A 419 -30.78 10.73 -13.43
C ALA A 419 -30.09 11.80 -14.28
N THR A 420 -30.45 13.07 -14.08
CA THR A 420 -29.79 14.21 -14.74
C THR A 420 -28.35 14.36 -14.25
N VAL A 421 -28.11 14.27 -12.94
CA VAL A 421 -26.74 14.30 -12.38
C VAL A 421 -25.89 13.15 -12.92
N ARG A 422 -26.45 11.94 -13.01
CA ARG A 422 -25.78 10.77 -13.57
C ARG A 422 -25.41 10.96 -15.04
N SER A 423 -26.28 11.57 -15.85
CA SER A 423 -26.02 11.78 -17.28
C SER A 423 -25.03 12.92 -17.57
N GLN A 424 -25.08 14.01 -16.79
CA GLN A 424 -24.21 15.17 -17.01
C GLN A 424 -22.89 15.11 -16.24
N GLY A 425 -22.80 14.30 -15.18
CA GLY A 425 -21.59 14.10 -14.38
C GLY A 425 -21.34 15.16 -13.29
N TYR A 426 -22.30 16.05 -13.03
CA TYR A 426 -22.22 17.07 -12.00
C TYR A 426 -23.61 17.41 -11.43
N ALA A 427 -23.65 18.08 -10.28
CA ALA A 427 -24.87 18.68 -9.73
C ALA A 427 -24.65 20.16 -9.47
N LEU A 428 -25.62 20.98 -9.86
CA LEU A 428 -25.70 22.40 -9.49
C LEU A 428 -26.95 22.58 -8.64
N VAL A 429 -26.78 23.17 -7.46
CA VAL A 429 -27.87 23.53 -6.56
C VAL A 429 -27.82 25.03 -6.31
N ASP A 430 -28.97 25.69 -6.48
CA ASP A 430 -29.11 27.14 -6.40
C ASP A 430 -30.13 27.52 -5.35
N GLU A 431 -29.67 28.12 -4.26
CA GLU A 431 -30.48 28.69 -3.17
C GLU A 431 -31.44 27.69 -2.48
N GLU A 432 -31.22 26.38 -2.62
CA GLU A 432 -32.09 25.35 -2.02
C GLU A 432 -31.76 25.04 -0.55
N LEU A 433 -30.51 25.28 -0.12
CA LEU A 433 -30.09 25.09 1.27
C LEU A 433 -30.27 26.37 2.09
N GLU A 434 -29.86 27.50 1.51
CA GLU A 434 -29.90 28.83 2.10
C GLU A 434 -30.04 29.85 0.97
N GLU A 435 -30.83 30.90 1.20
CA GLU A 435 -30.99 32.00 0.24
C GLU A 435 -29.62 32.65 -0.05
N GLY A 436 -29.36 32.92 -1.33
CA GLY A 436 -28.07 33.44 -1.77
C GLY A 436 -26.90 32.45 -1.79
N LEU A 437 -27.09 31.16 -1.47
CA LEU A 437 -26.04 30.13 -1.57
C LEU A 437 -26.16 29.31 -2.86
N ARG A 438 -25.08 29.26 -3.64
CA ARG A 438 -24.95 28.38 -4.82
C ARG A 438 -23.80 27.39 -4.67
N SER A 439 -24.02 26.16 -5.14
CA SER A 439 -23.06 25.06 -5.04
C SER A 439 -22.99 24.25 -6.33
N LEU A 440 -21.78 23.92 -6.77
CA LEU A 440 -21.51 23.07 -7.92
C LEU A 440 -20.61 21.91 -7.49
N ALA A 441 -21.01 20.67 -7.75
CA ALA A 441 -20.33 19.46 -7.28
C ALA A 441 -20.09 18.42 -8.39
N VAL A 442 -19.01 17.66 -8.23
CA VAL A 442 -18.58 16.55 -9.10
C VAL A 442 -18.22 15.31 -8.26
N PRO A 443 -18.36 14.09 -8.80
CA PRO A 443 -18.04 12.86 -8.09
C PRO A 443 -16.52 12.65 -7.96
N ILE A 444 -16.12 11.94 -6.90
CA ILE A 444 -14.82 11.30 -6.76
C ILE A 444 -15.05 9.79 -6.78
N ARG A 445 -14.42 9.10 -7.73
CA ARG A 445 -14.63 7.68 -7.99
C ARG A 445 -13.44 6.82 -7.56
N ASP A 446 -13.74 5.65 -7.02
CA ASP A 446 -12.73 4.61 -6.77
C ASP A 446 -12.28 3.94 -8.08
N ARG A 447 -11.34 2.99 -7.98
CA ARG A 447 -10.82 2.25 -9.15
C ARG A 447 -11.87 1.39 -9.85
N ALA A 448 -12.96 1.05 -9.16
CA ALA A 448 -14.10 0.32 -9.73
C ALA A 448 -15.13 1.26 -10.39
N GLY A 449 -14.90 2.57 -10.36
CA GLY A 449 -15.79 3.59 -10.93
C GLY A 449 -16.95 4.01 -10.01
N ARG A 450 -17.02 3.46 -8.79
CA ARG A 450 -18.08 3.77 -7.82
C ARG A 450 -17.82 5.14 -7.20
N VAL A 451 -18.86 5.94 -7.00
CA VAL A 451 -18.73 7.22 -6.30
C VAL A 451 -18.50 6.98 -4.82
N VAL A 452 -17.37 7.46 -4.28
CA VAL A 452 -17.00 7.30 -2.85
C VAL A 452 -17.00 8.61 -2.07
N ALA A 453 -16.90 9.74 -2.78
CA ALA A 453 -17.02 11.08 -2.22
C ALA A 453 -17.50 12.05 -3.30
N ALA A 454 -17.82 13.28 -2.91
CA ALA A 454 -18.10 14.38 -3.82
C ALA A 454 -17.24 15.59 -3.47
N LEU A 455 -16.76 16.28 -4.50
CA LEU A 455 -16.04 17.54 -4.44
C LEU A 455 -16.97 18.66 -4.86
N ASN A 456 -17.02 19.78 -4.14
CA ASN A 456 -17.74 20.96 -4.58
C ASN A 456 -16.95 22.26 -4.45
N THR A 457 -17.51 23.29 -5.08
CA THR A 457 -17.28 24.69 -4.73
C THR A 457 -18.60 25.31 -4.28
N ALA A 458 -18.54 26.18 -3.27
CA ALA A 458 -19.67 26.93 -2.74
C ALA A 458 -19.38 28.43 -2.75
N MET A 459 -20.36 29.21 -3.19
CA MET A 459 -20.24 30.65 -3.45
C MET A 459 -21.58 31.37 -3.23
N HIS A 460 -21.54 32.70 -3.15
CA HIS A 460 -22.76 33.51 -3.11
C HIS A 460 -23.39 33.61 -4.52
N ALA A 461 -24.71 33.49 -4.62
CA ALA A 461 -25.46 33.42 -5.88
C ALA A 461 -25.31 34.68 -6.76
N SER A 462 -25.05 35.85 -6.15
CA SER A 462 -24.82 37.12 -6.86
C SER A 462 -23.47 37.21 -7.58
N ARG A 463 -22.52 36.29 -7.33
CA ARG A 463 -21.15 36.40 -7.86
C ARG A 463 -21.01 35.98 -9.32
N ARG A 464 -21.79 34.99 -9.72
CA ARG A 464 -21.76 34.36 -11.05
C ARG A 464 -23.18 33.95 -11.40
N SER A 465 -23.50 33.85 -12.68
CA SER A 465 -24.72 33.21 -13.18
C SER A 465 -24.59 31.68 -13.14
N LEU A 466 -25.72 30.97 -13.25
CA LEU A 466 -25.74 29.49 -13.37
C LEU A 466 -24.85 29.00 -14.52
N ARG A 467 -24.90 29.72 -15.66
CA ARG A 467 -24.09 29.39 -16.84
C ARG A 467 -22.60 29.55 -16.57
N GLU A 468 -22.19 30.66 -15.95
CA GLU A 468 -20.79 30.93 -15.61
C GLU A 468 -20.24 29.92 -14.60
N CYS A 469 -21.06 29.44 -13.66
CA CYS A 469 -20.65 28.34 -12.78
C CYS A 469 -20.27 27.09 -13.60
N VAL A 470 -21.08 26.73 -14.59
CA VAL A 470 -20.81 25.56 -15.44
C VAL A 470 -19.66 25.80 -16.41
N THR A 471 -19.55 26.97 -17.04
CA THR A 471 -18.49 27.21 -18.04
C THR A 471 -17.11 27.40 -17.41
N ASP A 472 -17.05 28.00 -16.22
CA ASP A 472 -15.78 28.46 -15.67
C ASP A 472 -15.29 27.60 -14.50
N LEU A 473 -16.20 27.06 -13.68
CA LEU A 473 -15.83 26.32 -12.47
C LEU A 473 -15.85 24.80 -12.67
N LEU A 474 -16.76 24.29 -13.52
CA LEU A 474 -16.84 22.85 -13.78
C LEU A 474 -15.53 22.26 -14.33
N PRO A 475 -14.83 22.88 -15.31
CA PRO A 475 -13.56 22.33 -15.81
C PRO A 475 -12.49 22.23 -14.72
N GLU A 476 -12.41 23.21 -13.83
CA GLU A 476 -11.47 23.25 -12.71
C GLU A 476 -11.80 22.21 -11.64
N LEU A 477 -13.09 22.04 -11.32
CA LEU A 477 -13.58 20.99 -10.41
C LEU A 477 -13.29 19.60 -10.97
N THR A 478 -13.63 19.34 -12.23
CA THR A 478 -13.40 18.04 -12.89
C THR A 478 -11.92 17.71 -12.95
N THR A 479 -11.06 18.68 -13.32
CA THR A 479 -9.60 18.49 -13.34
C THR A 479 -9.07 18.15 -11.94
N THR A 480 -9.57 18.83 -10.91
CA THR A 480 -9.19 18.58 -9.51
C THR A 480 -9.68 17.22 -9.04
N ALA A 481 -10.91 16.83 -9.38
CA ALA A 481 -11.46 15.51 -9.10
C ALA A 481 -10.60 14.41 -9.73
N THR A 482 -10.24 14.51 -11.01
CA THR A 482 -9.37 13.53 -11.69
C THR A 482 -7.99 13.41 -11.03
N ARG A 483 -7.42 14.51 -10.50
CA ARG A 483 -6.15 14.45 -9.74
C ARG A 483 -6.31 13.72 -8.42
N ILE A 484 -7.38 14.00 -7.67
CA ILE A 484 -7.72 13.28 -6.43
C ILE A 484 -7.94 11.80 -6.72
N GLU A 485 -8.72 11.47 -7.76
CA GLU A 485 -8.97 10.09 -8.20
C GLU A 485 -7.67 9.37 -8.57
N SER A 486 -6.75 10.01 -9.29
CA SER A 486 -5.46 9.40 -9.65
C SER A 486 -4.61 9.05 -8.41
N ASP A 487 -4.58 9.94 -7.42
CA ASP A 487 -3.88 9.69 -6.16
C ASP A 487 -4.59 8.60 -5.34
N LEU A 488 -5.92 8.63 -5.29
CA LEU A 488 -6.75 7.64 -4.63
C LEU A 488 -6.58 6.25 -5.25
N HIS A 489 -6.60 6.12 -6.57
CA HIS A 489 -6.41 4.85 -7.29
C HIS A 489 -5.03 4.27 -7.04
N THR A 490 -4.02 5.15 -6.89
CA THR A 490 -2.65 4.72 -6.56
C THR A 490 -2.58 4.21 -5.12
N ALA A 491 -3.16 4.93 -4.16
CA ALA A 491 -3.16 4.54 -2.76
C ALA A 491 -3.99 3.26 -2.50
N THR A 492 -5.19 3.17 -3.07
CA THR A 492 -6.15 2.07 -2.82
C THR A 492 -5.79 0.74 -3.47
N ARG A 493 -4.72 0.66 -4.28
CA ARG A 493 -4.40 -0.56 -5.03
C ARG A 493 -4.12 -1.77 -4.12
N PHE A 494 -3.47 -1.56 -2.99
CA PHE A 494 -3.16 -2.61 -1.99
C PHE A 494 -3.43 -2.16 -0.55
N THR A 495 -4.07 -1.01 -0.36
CA THR A 495 -4.37 -0.46 0.96
C THR A 495 -5.82 -0.03 1.04
N HIS A 496 -6.38 -0.06 2.24
CA HIS A 496 -7.70 0.49 2.50
C HIS A 496 -7.56 1.97 2.87
N VAL A 497 -8.13 2.87 2.05
CA VAL A 497 -8.15 4.31 2.31
C VAL A 497 -9.43 4.67 3.06
N SER A 498 -9.29 5.26 4.26
CA SER A 498 -10.43 5.80 5.01
C SER A 498 -11.09 6.94 4.23
N LEU A 499 -12.42 6.95 4.15
CA LEU A 499 -13.18 8.03 3.52
C LEU A 499 -13.40 9.23 4.46
N THR A 500 -13.24 9.02 5.77
CA THR A 500 -13.39 10.02 6.83
C THR A 500 -12.08 10.31 7.54
#